data_AF-A0A3B9TVF6-F1
#
_entry.id   AF-A0A3B9TVF6-F1
#
_cell.length_a   1.000
_cell.length_b   1.000
_cell.length_c   1.000
_cell.angle_alpha   90.00
_cell.angle_beta   90.00
_cell.angle_gamma   90.00
#
_symmetry.space_group_name_H-M   'P 1'
#
loop_
_entity.id
_entity.type
_entity.pdbx_description
1 polymer ?
#
loop_
_entity_poly.entity_id
_entity_poly.type
_entity_poly.pdbx_seq_one_letter_code
_entity_poly.pdbx_strand_id
1 'polypeptide(L)'
;IDFEAADAQARVWYVSEEKLEPRLGERFEEPLEPYEQPLSPGRDAARMRRDLAAFDGKASLGAFLLQHPEHRHMARRLQQVSRLAYGEIRDNTIAAEMLPIDLLRCKLSFFGATRFDPRSDRWLRITMYKGAPFPDELGALDPDDLFYPQLADGAAPQ
;
A
#
# COMPACT_ATOMS: atom_id res chain seq x y z
N ILE A 1 -10.27 8.98 -8.71
CA ILE A 1 -11.11 8.34 -7.67
C ILE A 1 -11.94 9.45 -7.05
N ASP A 2 -13.27 9.30 -7.10
CA ASP A 2 -14.16 10.13 -6.29
C ASP A 2 -14.27 9.48 -4.92
N PHE A 3 -13.61 10.06 -3.92
CA PHE A 3 -13.68 9.53 -2.57
C PHE A 3 -15.01 9.83 -1.89
N GLU A 4 -15.90 10.67 -2.40
CA GLU A 4 -17.23 10.85 -1.78
C GLU A 4 -18.19 9.69 -2.12
N ALA A 5 -17.86 8.87 -3.12
CA ALA A 5 -18.62 7.69 -3.48
C ALA A 5 -18.50 6.58 -2.43
N ALA A 6 -19.61 5.93 -2.09
CA ALA A 6 -19.66 4.83 -1.13
C ALA A 6 -18.70 3.70 -1.52
N ASP A 7 -18.72 3.26 -2.78
CA ASP A 7 -17.84 2.18 -3.28
C ASP A 7 -16.34 2.51 -3.10
N ALA A 8 -15.95 3.77 -3.28
CA ALA A 8 -14.56 4.20 -3.11
C ALA A 8 -14.10 4.21 -1.64
N GLN A 9 -15.02 4.10 -0.68
CA GLN A 9 -14.74 4.02 0.75
C GLN A 9 -15.42 2.81 1.43
N ALA A 10 -15.84 1.79 0.67
CA ALA A 10 -16.65 0.70 1.19
C ALA A 10 -15.97 -0.13 2.29
N ARG A 11 -14.63 -0.12 2.37
CA ARG A 11 -13.87 -0.91 3.34
C ARG A 11 -13.28 -0.06 4.46
N VAL A 12 -12.99 -0.72 5.58
CA VAL A 12 -12.29 -0.14 6.72
C VAL A 12 -11.26 -1.13 7.27
N TRP A 13 -10.04 -0.65 7.45
CA TRP A 13 -8.99 -1.40 8.14
C TRP A 13 -9.08 -1.12 9.63
N TYR A 14 -9.11 -2.15 10.47
CA TYR A 14 -9.14 -2.02 11.93
C TYR A 14 -8.32 -3.14 12.57
N VAL A 15 -8.04 -3.05 13.88
CA VAL A 15 -7.41 -4.14 14.64
C VAL A 15 -8.49 -4.80 15.48
N SER A 16 -8.63 -6.12 15.35
CA SER A 16 -9.56 -6.88 16.19
C SER A 16 -9.06 -6.91 17.64
N GLU A 17 -9.94 -6.62 18.60
CA GLU A 17 -9.62 -6.73 20.02
C GLU A 17 -9.34 -8.19 20.44
N GLU A 18 -10.15 -9.15 19.96
CA GLU A 18 -10.01 -10.56 20.32
C GLU A 18 -8.74 -11.20 19.73
N LYS A 19 -8.45 -10.92 18.45
CA LYS A 19 -7.35 -11.58 17.71
C LYS A 19 -6.07 -10.77 17.67
N LEU A 20 -6.13 -9.47 18.01
CA LEU A 20 -4.99 -8.53 17.92
C LEU A 20 -4.33 -8.49 16.54
N GLU A 21 -5.12 -8.71 15.50
CA GLU A 21 -4.68 -8.77 14.11
C GLU A 21 -5.43 -7.73 13.26
N PRO A 22 -4.79 -7.19 12.20
CA PRO A 22 -5.48 -6.36 11.22
C PRO A 22 -6.64 -7.11 10.56
N ARG A 23 -7.76 -6.42 10.40
CA ARG A 23 -8.98 -6.89 9.73
C ARG A 23 -9.44 -5.86 8.71
N LEU A 24 -10.15 -6.35 7.70
CA LEU A 24 -10.81 -5.55 6.69
C LEU A 24 -12.31 -5.79 6.80
N GLY A 25 -13.05 -4.77 7.24
CA GLY A 25 -14.50 -4.82 7.42
C GLY A 25 -15.26 -4.02 6.36
N GLU A 26 -16.57 -4.23 6.31
CA GLU A 26 -17.49 -3.43 5.52
C GLU A 26 -17.86 -2.16 6.29
N ARG A 27 -17.48 -0.99 5.78
CA ARG A 27 -17.63 0.31 6.47
C ARG A 27 -19.09 0.62 6.81
N PHE A 28 -20.01 0.24 5.93
CA PHE A 28 -21.42 0.62 6.02
C PHE A 28 -22.33 -0.43 6.65
N GLU A 29 -21.79 -1.62 6.96
CA GLU A 29 -22.56 -2.70 7.61
C GLU A 29 -22.34 -2.72 9.13
N GLU A 30 -21.18 -2.27 9.59
CA GLU A 30 -20.80 -2.29 11.00
C GLU A 30 -20.22 -0.94 11.45
N PRO A 31 -20.38 -0.55 12.73
CA PRO A 31 -19.88 0.72 13.27
C PRO A 31 -18.36 0.69 13.52
N LEU A 32 -17.58 0.40 12.46
CA LEU A 32 -16.13 0.18 12.52
C LEU A 32 -15.32 1.46 12.27
N GLU A 33 -15.94 2.54 11.77
CA GLU A 33 -15.28 3.80 11.46
C GLU A 33 -14.45 4.40 12.62
N PRO A 34 -14.91 4.37 13.89
CA PRO A 34 -14.10 4.87 15.01
C PRO A 34 -12.79 4.09 15.24
N TYR A 35 -12.68 2.88 14.71
CA TYR A 35 -11.52 2.00 14.84
C TYR A 35 -10.63 1.98 13.59
N GLU A 36 -10.94 2.84 12.61
CA GLU A 36 -10.23 2.90 11.34
C GLU A 36 -8.73 3.21 11.55
N GLN A 37 -7.88 2.38 10.96
CA GLN A 37 -6.45 2.61 10.87
C GLN A 37 -6.14 3.56 9.70
N PRO A 38 -5.04 4.33 9.77
CA PRO A 38 -4.65 5.29 8.72
C PRO A 38 -4.02 4.59 7.50
N LEU A 39 -4.72 3.61 6.94
CA LEU A 39 -4.35 2.77 5.81
C LEU A 39 -5.14 3.13 4.55
N SER A 40 -5.58 4.38 4.42
CA SER A 40 -6.28 4.93 3.25
C SER A 40 -5.57 6.18 2.70
N PRO A 41 -4.27 6.08 2.32
CA PRO A 41 -3.44 7.23 2.00
C PRO A 41 -4.00 8.10 0.87
N GLY A 42 -4.63 7.50 -0.16
CA GLY A 42 -5.25 8.24 -1.26
C GLY A 42 -6.39 9.17 -0.80
N ARG A 43 -7.30 8.65 0.05
CA ARG A 43 -8.43 9.41 0.60
C ARG A 43 -7.94 10.53 1.50
N ASP A 44 -7.04 10.21 2.43
CA ASP A 44 -6.55 11.16 3.42
C ASP A 44 -5.74 12.29 2.73
N ALA A 45 -5.00 11.98 1.67
CA ALA A 45 -4.31 12.98 0.85
C ALA A 45 -5.30 13.85 0.06
N ALA A 46 -6.37 13.26 -0.47
CA ALA A 46 -7.41 14.01 -1.17
C ALA A 46 -8.15 15.00 -0.25
N ARG A 47 -8.44 14.58 1.00
CA ARG A 47 -9.01 15.44 2.05
C ARG A 47 -8.05 16.57 2.42
N MET A 48 -6.81 16.25 2.76
CA MET A 48 -5.79 17.25 3.07
C MET A 48 -5.59 18.26 1.93
N ARG A 49 -5.58 17.80 0.68
CA ARG A 49 -5.45 18.66 -0.50
C ARG A 49 -6.64 19.63 -0.65
N ARG A 50 -7.86 19.19 -0.33
CA ARG A 50 -9.07 20.04 -0.38
C ARG A 50 -8.95 21.20 0.61
N ASP A 51 -8.56 20.90 1.84
CA ASP A 51 -8.43 21.93 2.88
C ASP A 51 -7.23 22.85 2.64
N LEU A 52 -6.10 22.31 2.15
CA LEU A 52 -4.96 23.11 1.71
C LEU A 52 -5.32 24.09 0.59
N ALA A 53 -6.20 23.71 -0.34
CA ALA A 53 -6.61 24.59 -1.44
C ALA A 53 -7.42 25.81 -0.96
N ALA A 54 -8.08 25.70 0.20
CA ALA A 54 -8.79 26.80 0.85
C ALA A 54 -7.93 27.57 1.88
N PHE A 55 -6.71 27.09 2.15
CA PHE A 55 -5.81 27.66 3.15
C PHE A 55 -4.85 28.69 2.54
N ASP A 56 -4.32 29.60 3.36
CA ASP A 56 -3.29 30.52 2.91
C ASP A 56 -2.00 29.77 2.54
N GLY A 57 -1.67 29.72 1.25
CA GLY A 57 -0.46 29.06 0.74
C GLY A 57 0.86 29.69 1.19
N LYS A 58 0.84 30.88 1.81
CA LYS A 58 2.02 31.51 2.42
C LYS A 58 2.21 31.11 3.89
N ALA A 59 1.18 30.55 4.51
CA ALA A 59 1.25 30.10 5.90
C ALA A 59 2.10 28.82 6.02
N SER A 60 2.64 28.59 7.22
CA SER A 60 3.44 27.38 7.48
C SER A 60 2.55 26.15 7.60
N LEU A 61 3.13 24.97 7.33
CA LEU A 61 2.46 23.69 7.62
C LEU A 61 2.04 23.57 9.08
N GLY A 62 2.80 24.17 10.01
CA GLY A 62 2.44 24.21 11.43
C GLY A 62 1.14 25.00 11.69
N ALA A 63 0.97 26.15 11.02
CA ALA A 63 -0.26 26.94 11.12
C ALA A 63 -1.46 26.18 10.54
N PHE A 64 -1.26 25.48 9.42
CA PHE A 64 -2.28 24.60 8.84
C PHE A 64 -2.70 23.49 9.81
N LEU A 65 -1.75 22.76 10.40
CA LEU A 65 -2.03 21.65 11.32
C LEU A 65 -2.55 22.06 12.71
N LEU A 66 -2.49 23.35 13.04
CA LEU A 66 -3.19 23.90 14.22
C LEU A 66 -4.69 24.06 13.95
N GLN A 67 -5.07 24.46 12.73
CA GLN A 67 -6.48 24.59 12.33
C GLN A 67 -7.10 23.27 11.87
N HIS A 68 -6.29 22.41 11.25
CA HIS A 68 -6.68 21.10 10.72
C HIS A 68 -5.84 19.96 11.32
N PRO A 69 -6.01 19.66 12.63
CA PRO A 69 -5.23 18.62 13.32
C PRO A 69 -5.43 17.20 12.77
N GLU A 70 -6.55 16.93 12.09
CA GLU A 70 -6.87 15.67 11.42
C GLU A 70 -5.83 15.27 10.36
N HIS A 71 -5.15 16.24 9.74
CA HIS A 71 -4.18 15.99 8.67
C HIS A 71 -2.76 15.67 9.15
N ARG A 72 -2.51 15.59 10.47
CA ARG A 72 -1.16 15.39 11.03
C ARG A 72 -0.48 14.11 10.52
N HIS A 73 -1.21 13.01 10.44
CA HIS A 73 -0.67 11.73 9.96
C HIS A 73 -0.31 11.80 8.48
N MET A 74 -1.18 12.39 7.66
CA MET A 74 -0.93 12.55 6.23
C MET A 74 0.23 13.51 5.96
N ALA A 75 0.30 14.64 6.66
CA ALA A 75 1.40 15.60 6.54
C ALA A 75 2.77 14.94 6.84
N ARG A 76 2.86 14.19 7.95
CA ARG A 76 4.08 13.44 8.30
C ARG A 76 4.44 12.42 7.21
N ARG A 77 3.46 11.63 6.78
CA ARG A 77 3.62 10.60 5.73
C ARG A 77 4.16 11.22 4.44
N LEU A 78 3.53 12.30 3.93
CA LEU A 78 3.97 12.99 2.72
C LEU A 78 5.40 13.52 2.82
N GLN A 79 5.78 14.11 3.97
CA GLN A 79 7.15 14.56 4.18
C GLN A 79 8.16 13.41 4.09
N GLN A 80 7.83 12.23 4.62
CA GLN A 80 8.68 11.04 4.58
C GLN A 80 8.80 10.46 3.17
N VAL A 81 7.70 10.34 2.44
CA VAL A 81 7.67 9.61 1.16
C VAL A 81 7.89 10.50 -0.07
N SER A 82 7.88 11.83 0.07
CA SER A 82 7.96 12.79 -1.05
C SER A 82 9.13 12.58 -2.03
N ARG A 83 10.24 12.01 -1.55
CA ARG A 83 11.46 11.75 -2.36
C ARG A 83 11.58 10.30 -2.82
N LEU A 84 10.60 9.45 -2.53
CA LEU A 84 10.66 8.01 -2.76
C LEU A 84 9.62 7.63 -3.82
N ALA A 85 10.06 7.32 -5.04
CA ALA A 85 9.17 6.98 -6.17
C ALA A 85 8.21 5.80 -5.89
N TYR A 86 8.61 4.90 -5.00
CA TYR A 86 7.86 3.72 -4.55
C TYR A 86 7.58 3.74 -3.04
N GLY A 87 7.60 4.91 -2.41
CA GLY A 87 7.43 5.05 -0.96
C GLY A 87 6.00 4.90 -0.45
N GLU A 88 5.02 4.74 -1.34
CA GLU A 88 3.61 4.65 -0.99
C GLU A 88 2.86 3.66 -1.91
N ILE A 89 1.84 3.01 -1.36
CA ILE A 89 0.91 2.16 -2.11
C ILE A 89 0.08 3.04 -3.03
N ARG A 90 0.14 2.78 -4.34
CA ARG A 90 -0.60 3.55 -5.37
C ARG A 90 -1.90 2.85 -5.77
N ASP A 91 -2.72 2.52 -4.78
CA ASP A 91 -4.01 1.85 -4.96
C ASP A 91 -5.04 2.37 -3.93
N ASN A 92 -6.33 2.18 -4.19
CA ASN A 92 -7.39 2.48 -3.24
C ASN A 92 -7.62 1.30 -2.28
N THR A 93 -6.85 1.31 -1.20
CA THR A 93 -6.86 0.28 -0.16
C THR A 93 -8.16 0.17 0.65
N ILE A 94 -9.17 0.99 0.35
CA ILE A 94 -10.49 0.97 1.00
C ILE A 94 -11.67 0.87 0.03
N ALA A 95 -11.42 0.58 -1.25
CA ALA A 95 -12.46 0.44 -2.26
C ALA A 95 -13.24 -0.88 -2.12
N ALA A 96 -14.47 -0.94 -2.63
CA ALA A 96 -15.29 -2.15 -2.64
C ALA A 96 -14.61 -3.30 -3.41
N GLU A 97 -13.98 -2.95 -4.53
CA GLU A 97 -13.27 -3.82 -5.47
C GLU A 97 -11.83 -4.15 -5.07
N MET A 98 -11.33 -3.58 -3.96
CA MET A 98 -9.97 -3.81 -3.50
C MET A 98 -9.76 -5.28 -3.14
N LEU A 99 -8.63 -5.84 -3.60
CA LEU A 99 -8.22 -7.21 -3.33
C LEU A 99 -7.01 -7.25 -2.38
N PRO A 100 -7.15 -7.73 -1.13
CA PRO A 100 -6.03 -7.82 -0.18
C PRO A 100 -4.83 -8.62 -0.71
N ILE A 101 -5.08 -9.57 -1.62
CA ILE A 101 -4.02 -10.34 -2.28
C ILE A 101 -3.06 -9.47 -3.09
N ASP A 102 -3.44 -8.30 -3.59
CA ASP A 102 -2.53 -7.45 -4.36
C ASP A 102 -1.47 -6.80 -3.48
N LEU A 103 -1.87 -6.36 -2.27
CA LEU A 103 -0.92 -5.92 -1.24
C LEU A 103 -0.02 -7.07 -0.78
N LEU A 104 -0.60 -8.27 -0.62
CA LEU A 104 0.16 -9.46 -0.23
C LEU A 104 1.20 -9.85 -1.29
N ARG A 105 0.83 -9.81 -2.58
CA ARG A 105 1.74 -10.06 -3.71
C ARG A 105 2.91 -9.07 -3.70
N CYS A 106 2.61 -7.78 -3.55
CA CYS A 106 3.62 -6.73 -3.45
C CYS A 106 4.57 -6.98 -2.28
N LYS A 107 4.04 -7.26 -1.09
CA LYS A 107 4.87 -7.57 0.09
C LYS A 107 5.75 -8.81 -0.15
N LEU A 108 5.17 -9.89 -0.66
CA LEU A 108 5.86 -11.17 -0.81
C LEU A 108 6.94 -11.15 -1.89
N SER A 109 6.82 -10.31 -2.92
CA SER A 109 7.87 -10.20 -3.95
C SER A 109 9.21 -9.73 -3.38
N PHE A 110 9.21 -8.94 -2.31
CA PHE A 110 10.44 -8.55 -1.59
C PHE A 110 11.07 -9.71 -0.80
N PHE A 111 10.33 -10.79 -0.54
CA PHE A 111 10.79 -11.95 0.23
C PHE A 111 11.15 -13.15 -0.65
N GLY A 112 11.41 -12.93 -1.95
CA GLY A 112 11.77 -14.01 -2.87
C GLY A 112 10.60 -14.92 -3.25
N ALA A 113 9.35 -14.49 -3.03
CA ALA A 113 8.18 -15.19 -3.54
C ALA A 113 8.01 -14.96 -5.04
N THR A 114 7.73 -16.06 -5.75
CA THR A 114 7.49 -16.09 -7.20
C THR A 114 6.26 -16.97 -7.49
N ARG A 115 5.86 -17.02 -8.78
CA ARG A 115 4.71 -17.83 -9.25
C ARG A 115 3.46 -17.65 -8.41
N PHE A 116 3.03 -16.38 -8.33
CA PHE A 116 1.79 -15.97 -7.68
C PHE A 116 0.59 -16.58 -8.41
N ASP A 117 -0.13 -17.44 -7.71
CA ASP A 117 -1.31 -18.15 -8.20
C ASP A 117 -2.47 -17.86 -7.23
N PRO A 118 -3.31 -16.85 -7.52
CA PRO A 118 -4.48 -16.51 -6.71
C PRO A 118 -5.47 -17.67 -6.69
N ARG A 119 -6.01 -17.94 -5.51
CA ARG A 119 -6.96 -19.03 -5.28
C ARG A 119 -8.29 -18.53 -4.73
N SER A 120 -8.26 -17.36 -4.12
CA SER A 120 -9.40 -16.49 -3.84
C SER A 120 -8.88 -15.06 -3.63
N ASP A 121 -9.77 -14.11 -3.36
CA ASP A 121 -9.44 -12.71 -3.07
C ASP A 121 -8.61 -12.51 -1.79
N ARG A 122 -8.47 -13.56 -0.98
CA ARG A 122 -7.72 -13.55 0.29
C ARG A 122 -6.68 -14.68 0.39
N TRP A 123 -6.66 -15.62 -0.55
CA TRP A 123 -5.71 -16.75 -0.53
C TRP A 123 -4.87 -16.78 -1.80
N LEU A 124 -3.56 -16.78 -1.60
CA LEU A 124 -2.56 -16.69 -2.66
C LEU A 124 -1.52 -17.79 -2.47
N ARG A 125 -1.36 -18.64 -3.48
CA ARG A 125 -0.29 -19.64 -3.52
C ARG A 125 0.96 -19.03 -4.14
N ILE A 126 2.11 -19.34 -3.54
CA ILE A 126 3.43 -18.85 -3.99
C ILE A 126 4.46 -19.98 -4.02
N THR A 127 5.56 -19.74 -4.72
CA THR A 127 6.81 -20.53 -4.62
C THR A 127 7.93 -19.63 -4.11
N MET A 128 8.53 -19.97 -2.98
CA MET A 128 9.67 -19.22 -2.43
C MET A 128 10.98 -19.65 -3.09
N TYR A 129 11.87 -18.69 -3.35
CA TYR A 129 13.27 -18.92 -3.75
C TYR A 129 13.45 -19.85 -4.96
N LYS A 130 12.50 -19.82 -5.90
CA LYS A 130 12.57 -20.66 -7.09
C LYS A 130 13.79 -20.26 -7.94
N GLY A 131 14.72 -21.18 -8.12
CA GLY A 131 15.94 -20.94 -8.89
C GLY A 131 17.01 -20.15 -8.14
N ALA A 132 16.80 -19.86 -6.86
CA ALA A 132 17.86 -19.33 -6.01
C ALA A 132 18.91 -20.42 -5.72
N PRO A 133 20.18 -20.04 -5.56
CA PRO A 133 21.25 -20.98 -5.23
C PRO A 133 21.11 -21.55 -3.81
N PHE A 134 21.77 -22.68 -3.58
CA PHE A 134 21.95 -23.27 -2.26
C PHE A 134 22.94 -22.46 -1.41
N PRO A 135 22.92 -22.62 -0.07
CA PRO A 135 23.78 -21.84 0.82
C PRO A 135 25.29 -21.92 0.50
N ASP A 136 25.77 -23.07 0.02
CA ASP A 136 27.16 -23.28 -0.39
C ASP A 136 27.51 -22.66 -1.75
N GLU A 137 26.50 -22.35 -2.57
CA GLU A 137 26.66 -21.69 -3.88
C GLU A 137 26.61 -20.16 -3.77
N LEU A 138 26.11 -19.60 -2.65
CA LEU A 138 25.96 -18.15 -2.44
C LEU A 138 27.28 -17.37 -2.61
N GLY A 139 28.42 -17.97 -2.24
CA GLY A 139 29.72 -17.31 -2.31
C GLY A 139 30.23 -17.05 -3.74
N ALA A 140 29.67 -17.76 -4.73
CA ALA A 140 30.04 -17.65 -6.14
C ALA A 140 28.96 -16.97 -6.99
N LEU A 141 27.84 -16.58 -6.39
CA LEU A 141 26.70 -15.99 -7.06
C LEU A 141 26.89 -14.48 -7.27
N ASP A 142 26.57 -13.99 -8.46
CA ASP A 142 26.32 -12.57 -8.69
C ASP A 142 24.91 -12.21 -8.17
N PRO A 143 24.77 -11.27 -7.21
CA PRO A 143 23.47 -10.83 -6.73
C PRO A 143 22.53 -10.30 -7.83
N ASP A 144 23.06 -9.81 -8.95
CA ASP A 144 22.25 -9.30 -10.07
C ASP A 144 21.67 -10.42 -10.94
N ASP A 145 22.20 -11.65 -10.83
CA ASP A 145 21.69 -12.85 -11.52
C ASP A 145 20.52 -13.52 -10.78
N LEU A 146 20.11 -12.96 -9.64
CA LEU A 146 19.01 -13.47 -8.83
C LEU A 146 17.64 -12.98 -9.30
N PHE A 147 16.65 -13.89 -9.27
CA PHE A 147 15.20 -13.66 -9.40
C PHE A 147 14.66 -13.15 -10.74
N TYR A 148 15.44 -12.44 -11.55
CA TYR A 148 14.98 -11.92 -12.83
C TYR A 148 15.85 -12.46 -13.97
N PRO A 149 15.24 -12.86 -15.11
CA PRO A 149 16.03 -13.23 -16.27
C PRO A 149 16.87 -12.01 -16.71
N GLN A 150 18.12 -12.26 -17.09
CA GLN A 150 18.94 -11.22 -17.69
C GLN A 150 18.17 -10.60 -18.87
N LEU A 151 18.07 -9.28 -18.88
CA LEU A 151 17.51 -8.56 -20.02
C LEU A 151 18.37 -8.93 -21.23
N ALA A 152 17.78 -9.65 -22.19
CA ALA A 152 18.50 -10.00 -23.40
C ALA A 152 18.88 -8.70 -24.13
N ASP A 153 20.17 -8.42 -24.26
CA ASP A 153 20.66 -7.31 -25.05
C ASP A 153 20.16 -7.47 -26.49
N GLY A 154 19.18 -6.65 -26.88
CA GLY A 154 18.80 -6.44 -28.28
C GLY A 154 17.46 -7.01 -28.78
N ALA A 155 16.58 -7.54 -27.93
CA ALA A 155 15.24 -7.92 -28.39
C ALA A 155 14.22 -6.77 -28.22
N ALA A 156 14.10 -5.92 -29.24
CA ALA A 156 12.93 -5.05 -29.38
C ALA A 156 11.65 -5.92 -29.43
N PRO A 157 10.54 -5.51 -28.80
CA PRO A 157 9.31 -6.30 -28.77
C PRO A 157 8.71 -6.41 -30.19
N GLN A 158 8.40 -7.64 -30.61
CA GLN A 158 7.48 -7.93 -31.72
C GLN A 158 6.04 -7.97 -31.21
#